data_AF-A0AA41WT84-F1
#
_entry.id   AF-A0AA41WT84-F1
#
_cell.length_a   1.000
_cell.length_b   1.000
_cell.length_c   1.000
_cell.angle_alpha   90.00
_cell.angle_beta   90.00
_cell.angle_gamma   90.00
#
_symmetry.space_group_name_H-M   'P 1'
#
loop_
_entity.id
_entity.type
_entity.pdbx_description
1 polymer ?
#
loop_
_entity_poly.entity_id
_entity_poly.type
_entity_poly.pdbx_seq_one_letter_code
_entity_poly.pdbx_strand_id
1 'polypeptide(L)'
;MSQNLISFQPSAADLTAVDAALKTLEEKLAGLIDLSIEQRSTLMKMGDKSEAFCRKAVEVLGNNPGVLPANFSLAELRRDLAGFDTLRPRLVRFEKLYEKMRDSQLALGSDLMTGSLEGYAFLKVAGKGEGLDTARQALSARFSRGRRKKVEEAAE
;
A
#
# COMPACT_ATOMS: atom_id res chain seq x y z
N MET A 1 -27.74 -5.82 -12.19
CA MET A 1 -27.10 -4.56 -12.61
C MET A 1 -25.62 -4.87 -12.69
N SER A 2 -25.08 -4.93 -13.90
CA SER A 2 -23.65 -5.17 -14.12
C SER A 2 -22.87 -3.98 -13.55
N GLN A 3 -22.07 -4.23 -12.52
CA GLN A 3 -21.21 -3.21 -11.92
C GLN A 3 -20.02 -2.92 -12.86
N ASN A 4 -19.73 -1.64 -13.09
CA ASN A 4 -18.56 -1.16 -13.83
C ASN A 4 -18.14 0.21 -13.26
N LEU A 5 -17.28 0.19 -12.26
CA LEU A 5 -16.81 1.36 -11.52
C LEU A 5 -15.66 2.09 -12.24
N ILE A 6 -14.82 1.37 -12.99
CA ILE A 6 -13.70 1.95 -13.75
C ILE A 6 -13.30 1.10 -14.95
N SER A 7 -12.87 1.75 -16.03
CA SER A 7 -12.18 1.10 -17.15
C SER A 7 -10.76 1.63 -17.25
N PHE A 8 -9.79 0.82 -16.85
CA PHE A 8 -8.37 1.18 -16.84
C PHE A 8 -7.61 0.41 -17.92
N GLN A 9 -7.22 1.13 -18.98
CA GLN A 9 -6.53 0.57 -20.16
C GLN A 9 -5.40 1.52 -20.59
N PRO A 10 -4.29 1.59 -19.83
CA PRO A 10 -3.15 2.43 -20.20
C PRO A 10 -2.48 1.90 -21.49
N SER A 11 -1.93 2.81 -22.30
CA SER A 11 -1.18 2.40 -23.49
C SER A 11 0.16 1.76 -23.10
N ALA A 12 0.75 0.97 -24.00
CA ALA A 12 2.09 0.42 -23.80
C ALA A 12 3.15 1.53 -23.63
N ALA A 13 2.97 2.66 -24.31
CA ALA A 13 3.85 3.82 -24.18
C ALA A 13 3.74 4.45 -22.77
N ASP A 14 2.53 4.57 -22.22
CA ASP A 14 2.32 5.10 -20.87
C ASP A 14 2.94 4.18 -19.82
N LEU A 15 2.75 2.86 -19.94
CA LEU A 15 3.36 1.89 -19.02
C LEU A 15 4.89 1.96 -19.07
N THR A 16 5.47 2.04 -20.27
CA THR A 16 6.93 2.21 -20.44
C THR A 16 7.43 3.50 -19.77
N ALA A 17 6.67 4.59 -19.89
CA ALA A 17 7.02 5.86 -19.27
C ALA A 17 6.92 5.79 -17.73
N VAL A 18 5.92 5.08 -17.20
CA VAL A 18 5.79 4.83 -15.75
C VAL A 18 6.98 4.01 -15.23
N ASP A 19 7.35 2.92 -15.90
CA ASP A 19 8.47 2.07 -15.47
C ASP A 19 9.80 2.84 -15.52
N ALA A 20 10.02 3.66 -16.55
CA ALA A 20 11.19 4.54 -16.63
C ALA A 20 11.22 5.59 -15.51
N ALA A 21 10.07 6.14 -15.12
CA ALA A 21 9.96 7.07 -14.01
C ALA A 21 10.25 6.37 -12.67
N LEU A 22 9.73 5.15 -12.45
CA LEU A 22 10.03 4.36 -11.26
C LEU A 22 11.52 4.06 -11.14
N LYS A 23 12.16 3.61 -12.22
CA LYS A 23 13.62 3.41 -12.25
C LYS A 23 14.40 4.68 -11.92
N THR A 24 13.98 5.82 -12.47
CA THR A 24 14.61 7.11 -12.14
C THR A 24 14.49 7.43 -10.65
N LEU A 25 13.33 7.14 -10.04
CA LEU A 25 13.12 7.36 -8.61
C LEU A 25 14.02 6.46 -7.76
N GLU A 26 14.13 5.17 -8.11
CA GLU A 26 15.02 4.21 -7.45
C GLU A 26 16.49 4.68 -7.50
N GLU A 27 16.95 5.13 -8.67
CA GLU A 27 18.31 5.64 -8.85
C GLU A 27 18.58 6.92 -8.05
N LYS A 28 17.64 7.88 -8.05
CA LYS A 28 17.82 9.18 -7.36
C LYS A 28 17.61 9.09 -5.86
N LEU A 29 16.96 8.04 -5.37
CA LEU A 29 16.68 7.81 -3.95
C LEU A 29 17.46 6.62 -3.37
N ALA A 30 18.53 6.18 -4.05
CA ALA A 30 19.36 5.04 -3.63
C ALA A 30 20.00 5.21 -2.23
N GLY A 31 20.08 6.44 -1.70
CA GLY A 31 20.57 6.72 -0.35
C GLY A 31 19.53 6.53 0.77
N LEU A 32 18.28 6.19 0.44
CA LEU A 32 17.27 5.86 1.45
C LEU A 32 17.53 4.48 2.05
N ILE A 33 17.08 4.30 3.28
CA ILE A 33 17.23 3.05 4.02
C ILE A 33 15.92 2.28 4.07
N ASP A 34 16.01 0.95 4.15
CA ASP A 34 14.91 0.10 4.57
C ASP A 34 15.12 -0.35 6.02
N LEU A 35 14.02 -0.42 6.78
CA LEU A 35 14.01 -0.84 8.17
C LEU A 35 13.24 -2.16 8.28
N SER A 36 13.85 -3.13 8.96
CA SER A 36 13.18 -4.37 9.36
C SER A 36 12.02 -4.08 10.33
N ILE A 37 11.15 -5.06 10.52
CA ILE A 37 10.03 -4.95 11.47
C ILE A 37 10.56 -4.68 12.90
N GLU A 38 11.61 -5.40 13.28
CA GLU A 38 12.29 -5.28 14.57
C GLU A 38 12.90 -3.87 14.73
N GLN A 39 13.62 -3.38 13.72
CA GLN A 39 14.17 -2.03 13.73
C GLN A 39 13.07 -0.98 13.90
N ARG A 40 11.98 -1.05 13.13
CA ARG A 40 10.84 -0.10 13.27
C ARG A 40 10.24 -0.11 14.67
N SER A 41 10.12 -1.28 15.28
CA SER A 41 9.53 -1.42 16.62
C SER A 41 10.35 -0.74 17.72
N THR A 42 11.68 -0.70 17.59
CA THR A 42 12.60 -0.18 18.61
C THR A 42 12.84 1.33 18.51
N LEU A 43 12.60 1.95 17.35
CA LEU A 43 12.83 3.37 17.14
C LEU A 43 11.89 4.26 17.96
N MET A 44 12.39 5.42 18.39
CA MET A 44 11.56 6.49 18.94
C MET A 44 10.73 7.09 17.79
N LYS A 45 9.40 7.07 17.94
CA LYS A 45 8.49 7.52 16.88
C LYS A 45 8.24 9.02 16.98
N MET A 46 8.27 9.69 15.83
CA MET A 46 7.87 11.07 15.70
C MET A 46 6.52 11.16 14.99
N GLY A 47 5.50 11.62 15.71
CA GLY A 47 4.21 12.02 15.14
C GLY A 47 4.07 13.55 15.17
N ASP A 48 2.92 14.09 14.79
CA ASP A 48 2.74 15.54 14.59
C ASP A 48 3.17 16.40 15.80
N LYS A 49 2.81 15.98 17.02
CA LYS A 49 3.17 16.69 18.25
C LYS A 49 4.68 16.66 18.51
N SER A 50 5.32 15.50 18.33
CA SER A 50 6.76 15.38 18.54
C SER A 50 7.57 16.03 17.42
N GLU A 51 7.04 16.11 16.20
CA GLU A 51 7.66 16.88 15.12
C GLU A 51 7.73 18.37 15.46
N ALA A 52 6.62 18.96 15.93
CA ALA A 52 6.59 20.36 16.37
C ALA A 52 7.60 20.61 17.50
N PHE A 53 7.71 19.68 18.46
CA PHE A 53 8.72 19.71 19.50
C PHE A 53 10.15 19.67 18.92
N CYS A 54 10.46 18.72 18.03
CA CYS A 54 11.79 18.58 17.43
C CYS A 54 12.21 19.85 16.71
N ARG A 55 11.32 20.45 15.89
CA ARG A 55 11.59 21.73 15.21
C ARG A 55 11.95 22.84 16.20
N LYS A 56 11.15 22.98 17.26
CA LYS A 56 11.41 24.00 18.28
C LYS A 56 12.69 23.71 19.05
N ALA A 57 12.99 22.43 19.32
CA ALA A 57 14.24 22.03 19.96
C ALA A 57 15.45 22.41 19.11
N VAL A 58 15.45 22.14 17.79
CA VAL A 58 16.54 22.54 16.90
C VAL A 58 16.79 24.06 16.92
N GLU A 59 15.72 24.86 16.96
CA GLU A 59 15.80 26.32 17.07
C GLU A 59 16.40 26.75 18.42
N VAL A 60 15.84 26.26 19.54
CA VAL A 60 16.24 26.64 20.89
C VAL A 60 17.69 26.22 21.18
N LEU A 61 18.06 24.98 20.83
CA LEU A 61 19.43 24.48 20.97
C LEU A 61 20.39 25.26 20.06
N GLY A 62 19.90 25.67 18.88
CA GLY A 62 20.62 26.53 17.96
C GLY A 62 20.98 27.91 18.51
N ASN A 63 20.07 28.50 19.28
CA ASN A 63 20.26 29.81 19.91
C ASN A 63 21.05 29.72 21.22
N ASN A 64 21.18 28.53 21.80
CA ASN A 64 21.83 28.30 23.09
C ASN A 64 22.91 27.21 23.01
N PRO A 65 23.90 27.29 22.11
CA PRO A 65 24.85 26.20 21.91
C PRO A 65 25.71 25.90 23.16
N GLY A 66 25.89 26.87 24.06
CA GLY A 66 26.68 26.71 25.29
C GLY A 66 26.09 25.75 26.34
N VAL A 67 24.81 25.36 26.21
CA VAL A 67 24.20 24.35 27.11
C VAL A 67 24.46 22.91 26.65
N LEU A 68 24.99 22.74 25.44
CA LEU A 68 25.22 21.43 24.83
C LEU A 68 26.60 20.90 25.24
N PRO A 69 26.71 19.59 25.58
CA PRO A 69 28.00 18.99 25.84
C PRO A 69 28.83 18.90 24.54
N ALA A 70 30.15 18.82 24.68
CA ALA A 70 31.07 18.85 23.54
C ALA A 70 30.89 17.69 22.54
N ASN A 71 30.31 16.56 22.97
CA ASN A 71 30.03 15.40 22.12
C ASN A 71 28.68 15.47 21.40
N PHE A 72 27.86 16.49 21.64
CA PHE A 72 26.58 16.65 20.98
C PHE A 72 26.75 17.39 19.64
N SER A 73 26.30 16.77 18.55
CA SER A 73 26.35 17.41 17.24
C SER A 73 25.04 18.10 16.88
N LEU A 74 24.96 19.40 17.17
CA LEU A 74 23.88 20.26 16.70
C LEU A 74 23.83 20.31 15.16
N ALA A 75 24.98 20.15 14.51
CA ALA A 75 25.06 20.11 13.05
C ALA A 75 24.33 18.89 12.48
N GLU A 76 24.51 17.70 13.05
CA GLU A 76 23.76 16.50 12.61
C GLU A 76 22.27 16.68 12.82
N LEU A 77 21.85 17.15 13.99
CA LEU A 77 20.43 17.34 14.28
C LEU A 77 19.74 18.29 13.27
N ARG A 78 20.46 19.34 12.83
CA ARG A 78 19.99 20.24 11.76
C ARG A 78 19.95 19.55 10.39
N ARG A 79 20.94 18.71 10.07
CA ARG A 79 20.96 17.91 8.84
C ARG A 79 19.78 16.93 8.78
N ASP A 80 19.50 16.25 9.88
CA ASP A 80 18.38 15.33 9.99
C ASP A 80 17.05 16.03 9.77
N LEU A 81 16.85 17.20 10.39
CA LEU A 81 15.64 17.99 10.19
C LEU A 81 15.48 18.44 8.72
N ALA A 82 16.56 18.89 8.09
CA ALA A 82 16.54 19.28 6.68
C ALA A 82 16.28 18.09 5.74
N GLY A 83 16.82 16.91 6.06
CA GLY A 83 16.55 15.66 5.35
C GLY A 83 15.09 15.24 5.47
N PHE A 84 14.54 15.29 6.68
CA PHE A 84 13.12 15.06 6.95
C PHE A 84 12.22 15.98 6.12
N ASP A 85 12.53 17.28 6.09
CA ASP A 85 11.78 18.28 5.32
C ASP A 85 11.87 18.07 3.81
N THR A 86 13.00 17.56 3.34
CA THR A 86 13.18 17.21 1.92
C THR A 86 12.28 16.04 1.53
N LEU A 87 12.18 15.01 2.38
CA LEU A 87 11.39 13.80 2.12
C LEU A 87 9.89 14.03 2.20
N ARG A 88 9.42 14.82 3.17
CA ARG A 88 7.99 14.99 3.48
C ARG A 88 7.09 15.27 2.26
N PRO A 89 7.35 16.29 1.40
CA PRO A 89 6.47 16.57 0.27
C PRO A 89 6.49 15.47 -0.81
N ARG A 90 7.55 14.66 -0.89
CA ARG A 90 7.61 13.53 -1.82
C ARG A 90 6.73 12.40 -1.31
N LEU A 91 6.83 12.07 -0.02
CA LEU A 91 5.97 11.06 0.63
C LEU A 91 4.49 11.37 0.42
N VAL A 92 4.05 12.62 0.67
CA VAL A 92 2.66 13.04 0.45
C VAL A 92 2.20 12.81 -1.00
N ARG A 93 3.06 13.07 -1.99
CA ARG A 93 2.73 12.84 -3.40
C ARG A 93 2.63 11.35 -3.73
N PHE A 94 3.54 10.54 -3.19
CA PHE A 94 3.52 9.07 -3.36
C PHE A 94 2.31 8.43 -2.71
N GLU A 95 2.00 8.80 -1.46
CA GLU A 95 0.82 8.32 -0.74
C GLU A 95 -0.45 8.57 -1.55
N LYS A 96 -0.66 9.80 -2.02
CA LYS A 96 -1.82 10.15 -2.84
C LYS A 96 -1.91 9.34 -4.14
N LEU A 97 -0.78 9.09 -4.81
CA LEU A 97 -0.75 8.29 -6.03
C LEU A 97 -1.05 6.81 -5.73
N TYR A 98 -0.42 6.28 -4.69
CA TYR A 98 -0.60 4.92 -4.22
C TYR A 98 -2.05 4.65 -3.78
N GLU A 99 -2.67 5.57 -3.06
CA GLU A 99 -4.08 5.50 -2.69
C GLU A 99 -4.98 5.41 -3.92
N LYS A 100 -4.77 6.27 -4.93
CA LYS A 100 -5.53 6.18 -6.20
C LYS A 100 -5.35 4.85 -6.90
N MET A 101 -4.13 4.30 -6.93
CA MET A 101 -3.86 2.99 -7.51
C MET A 101 -4.57 1.88 -6.73
N ARG A 102 -4.52 1.91 -5.40
CA ARG A 102 -5.19 0.95 -4.51
C ARG A 102 -6.71 1.00 -4.67
N ASP A 103 -7.28 2.19 -4.70
CA ASP A 103 -8.73 2.38 -4.86
C ASP A 103 -9.20 1.92 -6.25
N SER A 104 -8.40 2.18 -7.30
CA SER A 104 -8.66 1.67 -8.65
C SER A 104 -8.58 0.14 -8.71
N GLN A 105 -7.59 -0.47 -8.03
CA GLN A 105 -7.47 -1.92 -7.93
C GLN A 105 -8.68 -2.54 -7.21
N LEU A 106 -9.15 -1.91 -6.14
CA LEU A 106 -10.35 -2.33 -5.42
C LEU A 106 -11.59 -2.25 -6.32
N ALA A 107 -11.76 -1.15 -7.05
CA ALA A 107 -12.88 -0.95 -7.97
C ALA A 107 -12.88 -2.02 -9.08
N LEU A 108 -11.75 -2.23 -9.76
CA LEU A 108 -11.58 -3.28 -10.77
C LEU A 108 -11.87 -4.67 -10.20
N GLY A 109 -11.39 -4.96 -8.99
CA GLY A 109 -11.67 -6.22 -8.30
C GLY A 109 -13.16 -6.42 -8.02
N SER A 110 -13.86 -5.35 -7.63
CA SER A 110 -15.31 -5.37 -7.43
C SER A 110 -16.07 -5.65 -8.73
N ASP A 111 -15.70 -4.98 -9.82
CA ASP A 111 -16.29 -5.17 -11.14
C ASP A 111 -16.11 -6.62 -11.63
N LEU A 112 -14.87 -7.13 -11.54
CA LEU A 112 -14.54 -8.52 -11.87
C LEU A 112 -15.35 -9.51 -11.05
N MET A 113 -15.45 -9.27 -9.74
CA MET A 113 -16.14 -10.17 -8.81
C MET A 113 -17.64 -10.21 -9.08
N THR A 114 -18.26 -9.04 -9.25
CA THR A 114 -19.69 -8.91 -9.54
C THR A 114 -20.03 -9.56 -10.89
N GLY A 115 -19.29 -9.22 -11.95
CA GLY A 115 -19.51 -9.81 -13.28
C GLY A 115 -19.30 -11.33 -13.29
N SER A 116 -18.30 -11.83 -12.55
CA SER A 116 -18.07 -13.28 -12.43
C SER A 116 -19.20 -14.01 -11.70
N LEU A 117 -19.79 -13.42 -10.66
CA LEU A 117 -20.94 -14.01 -9.96
C LEU A 117 -22.20 -14.02 -10.83
N GLU A 118 -22.44 -12.94 -11.58
CA GLU A 118 -23.55 -12.84 -12.52
C GLU A 118 -23.40 -13.88 -13.65
N GLY A 119 -22.21 -13.99 -14.24
CA GLY A 119 -21.88 -15.05 -15.20
C GLY A 119 -22.07 -16.46 -14.65
N TYR A 120 -21.62 -16.71 -13.42
CA TYR A 120 -21.87 -17.99 -12.73
C TYR A 120 -23.37 -18.24 -12.50
N ALA A 121 -24.15 -17.20 -12.19
CA ALA A 121 -25.60 -17.33 -12.05
C ALA A 121 -26.26 -17.71 -13.38
N PHE A 122 -25.86 -17.13 -14.50
CA PHE A 122 -26.34 -17.53 -15.82
C PHE A 122 -25.99 -18.99 -16.15
N LEU A 123 -24.78 -19.44 -15.84
CA LEU A 123 -24.38 -20.85 -16.01
C LEU A 123 -25.27 -21.82 -15.20
N LYS A 124 -25.78 -21.42 -14.04
CA LYS A 124 -26.72 -22.24 -13.26
C LYS A 124 -28.12 -22.31 -13.90
N VAL A 125 -28.52 -21.30 -14.66
CA VAL A 125 -29.88 -21.17 -15.23
C VAL A 125 -29.95 -21.72 -16.66
N ALA A 126 -28.87 -21.66 -17.44
CA ALA A 126 -28.83 -22.01 -18.87
C ALA A 126 -29.10 -23.51 -19.22
N GLY A 127 -29.46 -24.36 -18.26
CA GLY A 127 -29.83 -25.77 -18.48
C GLY A 127 -28.66 -26.75 -18.36
N LYS A 128 -28.90 -28.04 -18.66
CA LYS A 128 -27.93 -29.14 -18.54
C LYS A 128 -27.34 -29.50 -19.90
N GLY A 129 -26.01 -29.64 -19.94
CA GLY A 129 -25.22 -30.10 -21.09
C GLY A 129 -23.76 -30.24 -20.65
N GLU A 130 -23.05 -31.28 -21.11
CA GLU A 130 -21.74 -31.69 -20.56
C GLU A 130 -20.72 -30.54 -20.47
N GLY A 131 -20.70 -29.63 -21.46
CA GLY A 131 -19.80 -28.46 -21.46
C GLY A 131 -20.16 -27.41 -20.40
N LEU A 132 -21.45 -27.13 -20.18
CA LEU A 132 -21.90 -26.15 -19.19
C LEU A 132 -21.80 -26.69 -17.76
N ASP A 133 -22.00 -27.99 -17.57
CA ASP A 133 -21.81 -28.65 -16.27
C ASP A 133 -20.34 -28.62 -15.85
N THR A 134 -19.42 -28.89 -16.78
CA THR A 134 -17.97 -28.77 -16.54
C THR A 134 -17.58 -27.34 -16.17
N ALA A 135 -18.05 -26.34 -16.92
CA ALA A 135 -17.78 -24.93 -16.64
C ALA A 135 -18.34 -24.48 -15.28
N ARG A 136 -19.57 -24.88 -14.94
CA ARG A 136 -20.21 -24.61 -13.64
C ARG A 136 -19.41 -25.26 -12.50
N GLN A 137 -18.96 -26.50 -12.69
CA GLN A 137 -18.19 -27.21 -11.67
C GLN A 137 -16.84 -26.51 -11.40
N ALA A 138 -16.14 -26.06 -12.44
CA ALA A 138 -14.89 -25.32 -12.31
C ALA A 138 -15.06 -24.05 -11.45
N LEU A 139 -16.12 -23.26 -11.67
CA LEU A 139 -16.40 -22.06 -10.87
C LEU A 139 -16.94 -22.38 -9.47
N SER A 140 -17.63 -23.50 -9.29
CA SER A 140 -18.22 -23.90 -8.00
C SER A 140 -17.18 -24.20 -6.92
N ALA A 141 -15.93 -24.49 -7.31
CA ALA A 141 -14.81 -24.76 -6.39
C ALA A 141 -14.54 -23.61 -5.40
N ARG A 142 -14.93 -22.38 -5.75
CA ARG A 142 -14.88 -21.23 -4.83
C ARG A 142 -15.74 -21.43 -3.58
N PHE A 143 -16.90 -22.08 -3.72
CA PHE A 143 -17.90 -22.19 -2.65
C PHE A 143 -17.74 -23.45 -1.80
N SER A 144 -16.94 -24.42 -2.24
CA SER A 144 -16.76 -25.72 -1.57
C SER A 144 -15.87 -25.67 -0.32
N ARG A 145 -15.09 -24.60 -0.12
CA ARG A 145 -14.19 -24.44 1.05
C ARG A 145 -14.90 -24.10 2.37
N GLY A 146 -16.20 -23.82 2.38
CA GLY A 146 -16.95 -23.42 3.59
C GLY A 146 -17.40 -24.56 4.51
N ARG A 147 -17.30 -25.85 4.12
CA ARG A 147 -17.89 -26.97 4.91
C ARG A 147 -16.91 -27.72 5.83
N ARG A 148 -15.63 -27.38 5.86
CA ARG A 148 -14.62 -28.14 6.64
C ARG A 148 -14.31 -27.62 8.05
N LYS A 149 -14.95 -26.56 8.54
CA LYS A 149 -14.69 -26.03 9.89
C LYS A 149 -15.86 -26.19 10.88
N LYS A 150 -16.54 -27.34 10.85
CA LYS A 150 -17.59 -27.66 11.85
C LYS A 150 -17.64 -29.13 12.30
N VAL A 151 -16.55 -29.88 12.14
CA VAL A 151 -16.48 -31.29 12.57
C VAL A 151 -15.42 -31.53 13.66
N GLU A 152 -14.61 -30.53 14.01
CA GLU A 152 -13.50 -30.71 14.97
C GLU A 152 -13.76 -30.08 16.35
N GLU A 153 -14.99 -29.64 16.63
CA GLU A 153 -15.38 -29.06 17.94
C GLU A 153 -16.43 -29.92 18.69
N ALA A 154 -16.62 -31.17 18.26
CA ALA A 154 -17.51 -32.14 18.93
C ALA A 154 -16.77 -33.40 19.42
N ALA A 155 -15.46 -33.29 19.60
CA ALA A 155 -14.63 -34.35 20.17
C ALA A 155 -13.53 -33.73 21.04
N GLU A 156 -13.94 -33.10 22.15
CA GLU A 156 -13.14 -33.00 23.37
C GLU A 156 -14.06 -33.20 24.58
#